data_AF-A0A9Q3F2V8-F1
#
_entry.id   AF-A0A9Q3F2V8-F1
#
_cell.length_a   1.000
_cell.length_b   1.000
_cell.length_c   1.000
_cell.angle_alpha   90.00
_cell.angle_beta   90.00
_cell.angle_gamma   90.00
#
_symmetry.space_group_name_H-M   'P 1'
#
loop_
_entity.id
_entity.type
_entity.pdbx_description
1 polymer ?
#
loop_
_entity_poly.entity_id
_entity_poly.type
_entity_poly.pdbx_seq_one_letter_code
_entity_poly.pdbx_strand_id
1 'polypeptide(L)'
;VNDSGKHPIAFDSCKLLPAELNYEIHDKELLGIVWALKHWRAFLLSLSNPFEVLTDHSSLQYFMYSKFLTCCQACCAEFLSEFHFTITYHPGRLATLPDSLSCQENVYPERGVDFISKNPQNFHQVIKKDRIQESIFFSIKVEIFSDLVDKIQKEVWKDKEYKEILKQLARGESVTDYSLEPQAKLLLFKDRMVITSNEEIQLNILQKCHDSPLAGHPCQEKTLKLIKRDFYWSGMNQLIKDYVSSCQQCSRNKIIHHKKFVLLKPLQVPSGPWSSLSMDFITQLPLSNHFDSILVVMDRLLKMEIFIPTYRTITSLELAQIFIGHVFSKHGLPVSIVSDRGPLFVSSFWTNLCQQLKISIDHSTAFHPETDGQTERVNQIL
;
A
#
# COMPACT_ATOMS: atom_id res chain seq x y z
N VAL A 1 23.08 32.55 -12.51
CA VAL A 1 23.79 32.75 -11.23
C VAL A 1 22.77 33.33 -10.26
N ASN A 2 22.14 32.46 -9.47
CA ASN A 2 21.21 32.82 -8.39
C ASN A 2 21.92 32.46 -7.08
N ASP A 3 22.74 33.39 -6.60
CA ASP A 3 23.64 33.20 -5.45
C ASP A 3 22.90 33.40 -4.12
N SER A 4 22.15 32.37 -3.73
CA SER A 4 21.68 32.18 -2.34
C SER A 4 21.51 30.70 -1.98
N GLY A 5 22.37 29.81 -2.49
CA GLY A 5 22.20 28.36 -2.33
C GLY A 5 23.50 27.62 -2.01
N LYS A 6 23.42 26.63 -1.13
CA LYS A 6 24.51 25.68 -0.81
C LYS A 6 25.12 25.14 -2.12
N HIS A 7 26.44 25.24 -2.31
CA HIS A 7 27.14 24.70 -3.49
C HIS A 7 27.76 23.33 -3.17
N PRO A 8 27.69 22.35 -4.09
CA PRO A 8 28.34 21.06 -3.88
C PRO A 8 29.86 21.21 -3.90
N ILE A 9 30.53 20.70 -2.87
CA ILE A 9 32.00 20.74 -2.73
C ILE A 9 32.64 19.51 -3.37
N ALA A 10 32.04 18.34 -3.18
CA ALA A 10 32.51 17.07 -3.70
C ALA A 10 31.33 16.11 -3.90
N PHE A 11 31.58 15.10 -4.71
CA PHE A 11 30.64 14.05 -5.05
C PHE A 11 31.32 12.70 -4.90
N ASP A 12 30.61 11.74 -4.34
CA ASP A 12 31.09 10.36 -4.20
C ASP A 12 29.95 9.37 -4.48
N SER A 13 30.29 8.21 -5.04
CA SER A 13 29.33 7.14 -5.33
C SER A 13 29.97 5.76 -5.18
N CYS A 14 29.18 4.79 -4.71
CA CYS A 14 29.64 3.44 -4.47
C CYS A 14 28.65 2.42 -5.01
N LYS A 15 29.14 1.25 -5.42
CA LYS A 15 28.33 0.12 -5.83
C LYS A 15 28.09 -0.80 -4.63
N LEU A 16 26.85 -1.20 -4.44
CA LEU A 16 26.50 -2.20 -3.41
C LEU A 16 27.17 -3.55 -3.71
N LEU A 17 27.65 -4.20 -2.65
CA LEU A 17 28.18 -5.56 -2.72
C LEU A 17 27.04 -6.56 -2.97
N PRO A 18 27.33 -7.76 -3.53
CA PRO A 18 26.30 -8.77 -3.78
C PRO A 18 25.45 -9.15 -2.56
N ALA A 19 26.03 -9.09 -1.36
CA ALA A 19 25.29 -9.34 -0.11
C ALA A 19 24.34 -8.18 0.25
N GLU A 20 24.78 -6.93 0.04
CA GLU A 20 24.03 -5.70 0.34
C GLU A 20 22.85 -5.50 -0.63
N LEU A 21 22.93 -6.07 -1.85
CA LEU A 21 21.81 -6.10 -2.79
C LEU A 21 20.57 -6.80 -2.23
N ASN A 22 20.74 -7.70 -1.25
CA ASN A 22 19.62 -8.40 -0.62
C ASN A 22 19.01 -7.63 0.56
N TYR A 23 19.57 -6.48 0.95
CA TYR A 23 19.04 -5.69 2.06
C TYR A 23 17.71 -5.03 1.70
N GLU A 24 16.89 -4.76 2.72
CA GLU A 24 15.68 -3.96 2.56
C GLU A 24 16.03 -2.54 2.11
N ILE A 25 15.07 -1.86 1.48
CA ILE A 25 15.28 -0.51 0.92
C ILE A 25 15.77 0.45 2.00
N HIS A 26 15.17 0.41 3.19
CA HIS A 26 15.58 1.23 4.32
C HIS A 26 17.07 1.06 4.66
N ASP A 27 17.55 -0.18 4.72
CA ASP A 27 18.94 -0.49 5.08
C ASP A 27 19.92 -0.12 3.97
N LYS A 28 19.49 -0.18 2.70
CA LYS A 28 20.28 0.32 1.56
C LYS A 28 20.46 1.83 1.61
N GLU A 29 19.40 2.58 1.93
CA GLU A 29 19.48 4.03 2.08
C GLU A 29 20.38 4.42 3.27
N LEU A 30 20.28 3.68 4.39
CA LEU A 30 21.16 3.86 5.55
C LEU A 30 22.63 3.60 5.20
N LEU A 31 22.92 2.56 4.43
CA LEU A 31 24.28 2.27 3.95
C LEU A 31 24.85 3.44 3.12
N GLY A 32 24.02 4.14 2.34
CA GLY A 32 24.43 5.35 1.62
C GLY A 32 24.96 6.43 2.56
N ILE A 33 24.28 6.67 3.69
CA ILE A 33 24.72 7.62 4.72
C ILE A 33 26.02 7.15 5.37
N VAL A 34 26.10 5.88 5.78
CA VAL A 34 27.30 5.31 6.40
C VAL A 34 28.50 5.41 5.46
N TRP A 35 28.32 5.15 4.17
CA TRP A 35 29.36 5.29 3.16
C TRP A 35 29.86 6.74 3.06
N ALA A 36 28.94 7.71 2.92
CA ALA A 36 29.29 9.13 2.82
C ALA A 36 30.09 9.60 4.06
N LEU A 37 29.68 9.17 5.26
CA LEU A 37 30.36 9.52 6.50
C LEU A 37 31.71 8.82 6.66
N LYS A 38 31.88 7.59 6.16
CA LYS A 38 33.19 6.93 6.07
C LYS A 38 34.12 7.69 5.13
N HIS A 39 33.64 8.06 3.95
CA HIS A 39 34.44 8.72 2.93
C HIS A 39 34.90 10.12 3.37
N TRP A 40 34.00 10.91 3.98
CA TRP A 40 34.32 12.27 4.47
C TRP A 40 34.66 12.32 5.96
N ARG A 41 34.98 11.19 6.59
CA ARG A 41 35.22 11.08 8.04
C ARG A 41 36.20 12.13 8.57
N ALA A 42 37.32 12.34 7.88
CA ALA A 42 38.35 13.30 8.29
C ALA A 42 37.84 14.75 8.38
N PHE A 43 36.94 15.14 7.47
CA PHE A 43 36.36 16.48 7.45
C PHE A 43 35.28 16.65 8.52
N LEU A 44 34.49 15.60 8.77
CA LEU A 44 33.30 15.67 9.62
C LEU A 44 33.60 15.52 11.11
N LEU A 45 34.62 14.73 11.49
CA LEU A 45 35.01 14.55 12.88
C LEU A 45 35.59 15.82 13.53
N SER A 46 36.14 16.72 12.72
CA SER A 46 36.76 17.96 13.20
C SER A 46 35.76 19.11 13.41
N LEU A 47 34.47 18.89 13.12
CA LEU A 47 33.44 19.91 13.24
C LEU A 47 32.94 20.03 14.68
N SER A 48 33.00 21.24 15.25
CA SER A 48 32.47 21.51 16.59
C SER A 48 30.95 21.66 16.62
N ASN A 49 30.34 22.07 15.50
CA ASN A 49 28.89 22.26 15.38
C ASN A 49 28.24 21.05 14.69
N PRO A 50 26.98 20.72 15.05
CA PRO A 50 26.28 19.63 14.38
C PRO A 50 26.08 19.95 12.90
N PHE A 51 26.32 18.97 12.04
CA PHE A 51 26.06 19.07 10.61
C PHE A 51 24.77 18.35 10.22
N GLU A 52 24.24 18.69 9.04
CA GLU A 52 22.95 18.20 8.56
C GLU A 52 23.16 17.16 7.44
N VAL A 53 22.54 15.99 7.60
CA VAL A 53 22.49 14.92 6.57
C VAL A 53 21.12 14.98 5.91
N LEU A 54 21.11 15.33 4.63
CA LEU A 54 19.89 15.39 3.81
C LEU A 54 19.67 14.06 3.10
N THR A 55 18.49 13.47 3.25
CA THR A 55 18.08 12.21 2.60
C THR A 55 16.68 12.34 1.98
N ASP A 56 16.45 11.66 0.86
CA ASP A 56 15.13 11.53 0.23
C ASP A 56 14.31 10.36 0.80
N HIS A 57 14.79 9.70 1.85
CA HIS A 57 14.08 8.63 2.54
C HIS A 57 13.59 9.08 3.93
N SER A 58 12.30 9.38 4.05
CA SER A 58 11.73 10.03 5.24
C SER A 58 11.79 9.19 6.53
N SER A 59 11.83 7.87 6.43
CA SER A 59 11.91 6.97 7.59
C SER A 59 13.23 7.09 8.35
N LEU A 60 14.33 7.47 7.67
CA LEU A 60 15.65 7.60 8.29
C LEU A 60 15.76 8.78 9.27
N GLN A 61 14.84 9.75 9.22
CA GLN A 61 14.80 10.85 10.19
C GLN A 61 14.71 10.35 11.63
N TYR A 62 14.05 9.21 11.83
CA TYR A 62 13.81 8.64 13.15
C TYR A 62 14.82 7.55 13.53
N PHE A 63 15.82 7.27 12.67
CA PHE A 63 16.75 6.17 12.87
C PHE A 63 17.48 6.26 14.22
N MET A 64 18.00 7.44 14.57
CA MET A 64 18.72 7.68 15.84
C MET A 64 17.81 7.61 17.08
N TYR A 65 16.48 7.67 16.90
CA TYR A 65 15.50 7.58 17.98
C TYR A 65 14.83 6.20 18.06
N SER A 66 15.10 5.31 17.10
CA SER A 66 14.52 3.97 17.05
C SER A 66 15.08 3.10 18.18
N LYS A 67 14.18 2.51 18.97
CA LYS A 67 14.55 1.65 20.12
C LYS A 67 14.84 0.20 19.72
N PHE A 68 14.42 -0.22 18.52
CA PHE A 68 14.60 -1.58 18.02
C PHE A 68 15.37 -1.52 16.70
N LEU A 69 16.61 -2.02 16.73
CA LEU A 69 17.49 -2.06 15.57
C LEU A 69 17.84 -3.52 15.25
N THR A 70 17.89 -3.87 13.96
CA THR A 70 18.48 -5.14 13.52
C THR A 70 19.98 -5.16 13.83
N CYS A 71 20.62 -6.33 13.82
CA CYS A 71 22.07 -6.43 14.06
C CYS A 71 22.88 -5.54 13.08
N CYS A 72 22.51 -5.52 11.80
CA CYS A 72 23.14 -4.66 10.80
C CYS A 72 22.96 -3.17 11.12
N GLN A 73 21.75 -2.76 11.51
CA GLN A 73 21.44 -1.39 11.91
C GLN A 73 22.17 -0.98 13.20
N ALA A 74 22.34 -1.89 14.16
CA ALA A 74 23.10 -1.64 15.38
C ALA A 74 24.58 -1.38 15.08
N CYS A 75 25.20 -2.20 14.20
CA CYS A 75 26.56 -1.95 13.73
C CYS A 75 26.69 -0.59 13.00
N CYS A 76 25.68 -0.22 12.21
CA CYS A 76 25.65 1.10 11.58
C CYS A 76 25.54 2.22 12.63
N ALA A 77 24.64 2.07 13.61
CA ALA A 77 24.43 3.05 14.68
C ALA A 77 25.68 3.26 15.54
N GLU A 78 26.42 2.20 15.85
CA GLU A 78 27.71 2.29 16.56
C GLU A 78 28.70 3.19 15.80
N PHE A 79 28.85 2.98 14.49
CA PHE A 79 29.69 3.84 13.65
C PHE A 79 29.18 5.28 13.57
N LEU A 80 27.86 5.46 13.41
CA LEU A 80 27.25 6.79 13.31
C LEU A 80 27.39 7.59 14.61
N SER A 81 27.46 6.93 15.77
CA SER A 81 27.61 7.59 17.07
C SER A 81 28.89 8.42 17.23
N GLU A 82 29.90 8.18 16.39
CA GLU A 82 31.14 8.96 16.37
C GLU A 82 30.94 10.40 15.85
N PHE A 83 29.82 10.68 15.17
CA PHE A 83 29.55 11.95 14.50
C PHE A 83 28.42 12.73 15.20
N HIS A 84 28.54 14.06 15.23
CA HIS A 84 27.49 14.93 15.72
C HIS A 84 26.69 15.50 14.54
N PHE A 85 25.56 14.87 14.21
CA PHE A 85 24.74 15.23 13.05
C PHE A 85 23.24 15.07 13.28
N THR A 86 22.44 15.69 12.40
CA THR A 86 20.98 15.52 12.33
C THR A 86 20.55 15.05 10.94
N ILE A 87 19.62 14.09 10.88
CA ILE A 87 19.07 13.60 9.61
C ILE A 87 17.78 14.37 9.30
N THR A 88 17.75 15.06 8.15
CA THR A 88 16.58 15.80 7.68
C THR A 88 16.13 15.27 6.32
N TYR A 89 14.81 15.07 6.18
CA TYR A 89 14.20 14.61 4.95
C TYR A 89 14.10 15.77 3.97
N HIS A 90 14.55 15.53 2.75
CA HIS A 90 14.47 16.46 1.64
C HIS A 90 13.87 15.74 0.42
N PRO A 91 12.70 16.16 -0.09
CA PRO A 91 12.04 15.46 -1.19
C PRO A 91 12.95 15.27 -2.41
N GLY A 92 13.01 14.06 -2.96
CA GLY A 92 13.90 13.71 -4.09
C GLY A 92 13.78 14.63 -5.30
N ARG A 93 12.58 15.16 -5.59
CA ARG A 93 12.35 16.14 -6.67
C ARG A 93 13.22 17.40 -6.55
N LEU A 94 13.60 17.77 -5.33
CA LEU A 94 14.44 18.93 -5.02
C LEU A 94 15.93 18.55 -4.83
N ALA A 95 16.24 17.25 -4.75
CA ALA A 95 17.59 16.72 -4.57
C ALA A 95 18.19 16.23 -5.90
N THR A 96 18.11 17.05 -6.96
CA THR A 96 18.48 16.64 -8.33
C THR A 96 20.00 16.50 -8.54
N LEU A 97 20.82 17.09 -7.67
CA LEU A 97 22.28 17.13 -7.82
C LEU A 97 22.94 15.75 -7.59
N PRO A 98 22.69 15.01 -6.48
CA PRO A 98 23.25 13.67 -6.28
C PRO A 98 22.75 12.64 -7.31
N ASP A 99 21.49 12.74 -7.74
CA ASP A 99 20.88 11.82 -8.73
C ASP A 99 21.61 11.80 -10.08
N SER A 100 22.26 12.90 -10.44
CA SER A 100 23.04 12.96 -11.69
C SER A 100 24.21 11.97 -11.74
N LEU A 101 24.72 11.52 -10.57
CA LEU A 101 25.84 10.57 -10.47
C LEU A 101 25.40 9.12 -10.46
N SER A 102 24.23 8.82 -9.89
CA SER A 102 23.62 7.48 -9.99
C SER A 102 23.13 7.20 -11.41
N CYS A 103 22.84 8.25 -12.18
CA CYS A 103 22.37 8.19 -13.57
C CYS A 103 23.46 8.54 -14.61
N GLN A 104 24.73 8.17 -14.39
CA GLN A 104 25.76 8.37 -15.42
C GLN A 104 25.33 7.72 -16.76
N GLU A 105 25.47 8.45 -17.87
CA GLU A 105 25.18 7.99 -19.24
C GLU A 105 25.92 6.69 -19.63
N ASN A 106 27.02 6.43 -18.93
CA ASN A 106 27.83 5.22 -19.07
C ASN A 106 27.14 3.97 -18.47
N VAL A 107 26.22 4.17 -17.53
CA VAL A 107 25.46 3.12 -16.81
C VAL A 107 24.04 2.97 -17.38
N TYR A 108 23.43 4.08 -17.82
CA TYR A 108 22.13 4.12 -18.49
C TYR A 108 22.31 4.67 -19.91
N PRO A 109 22.26 3.82 -20.97
CA PRO A 109 22.35 4.32 -22.33
C PRO A 109 21.23 5.29 -22.68
N GLU A 110 21.53 6.20 -23.63
CA GLU A 110 20.54 7.06 -24.27
C GLU A 110 19.35 6.27 -24.82
N ARG A 111 18.20 6.93 -24.96
CA ARG A 111 16.99 6.33 -25.54
C ARG A 111 17.30 5.73 -26.92
N GLY A 112 17.28 4.40 -27.02
CA GLY A 112 17.44 3.67 -28.27
C GLY A 112 18.61 2.68 -28.32
N VAL A 113 19.48 2.61 -27.30
CA VAL A 113 20.56 1.62 -27.24
C VAL A 113 20.15 0.40 -26.40
N ASP A 114 20.55 -0.80 -26.83
CA ASP A 114 20.17 -2.07 -26.21
C ASP A 114 20.82 -2.22 -24.81
N PHE A 115 20.07 -1.86 -23.75
CA PHE A 115 20.52 -1.79 -22.34
C PHE A 115 21.23 -3.05 -21.84
N ILE A 116 20.82 -4.22 -22.34
CA ILE A 116 21.36 -5.53 -21.96
C ILE A 116 22.85 -5.66 -22.33
N SER A 117 23.27 -5.05 -23.44
CA SER A 117 24.65 -5.14 -23.94
C SER A 117 25.66 -4.37 -23.09
N LYS A 118 25.25 -3.26 -22.47
CA LYS A 118 26.13 -2.40 -21.66
C LYS A 118 26.19 -2.80 -20.19
N ASN A 119 25.17 -3.44 -19.65
CA ASN A 119 25.10 -3.71 -18.20
C ASN A 119 24.52 -5.12 -17.88
N PRO A 120 25.19 -6.20 -18.31
CA PRO A 120 24.66 -7.57 -18.24
C PRO A 120 24.52 -8.12 -16.81
N GLN A 121 25.21 -7.52 -15.82
CA GLN A 121 25.17 -7.96 -14.42
C GLN A 121 23.95 -7.42 -13.66
N ASN A 122 23.48 -6.21 -13.98
CA ASN A 122 22.36 -5.56 -13.29
C ASN A 122 20.99 -5.93 -13.88
N PHE A 123 20.97 -6.46 -15.11
CA PHE A 123 19.74 -6.81 -15.80
C PHE A 123 19.75 -8.28 -16.19
N HIS A 124 19.20 -9.11 -15.32
CA HIS A 124 18.74 -10.42 -15.75
C HIS A 124 17.52 -10.23 -16.63
N GLN A 125 17.64 -10.59 -17.91
CA GLN A 125 16.50 -10.61 -18.80
C GLN A 125 15.51 -11.68 -18.29
N VAL A 126 14.51 -11.24 -17.52
CA VAL A 126 13.48 -12.12 -16.92
C VAL A 126 12.74 -12.89 -18.02
N ILE A 127 12.66 -12.31 -19.22
CA ILE A 127 12.01 -12.89 -20.39
C ILE A 127 13.02 -12.95 -21.55
N LYS A 128 13.63 -14.12 -21.77
CA LYS A 128 14.57 -14.36 -22.89
C LYS A 128 13.89 -14.12 -24.24
N LYS A 129 14.60 -13.58 -25.24
CA LYS A 129 14.07 -13.35 -26.61
C LYS A 129 13.48 -14.62 -27.24
N ASP A 130 14.04 -15.77 -26.90
CA ASP A 130 13.61 -17.11 -27.31
C ASP A 130 12.21 -17.46 -26.74
N ARG A 131 11.82 -16.86 -25.61
CA ARG A 131 10.44 -16.91 -25.07
C ARG A 131 9.53 -15.81 -25.64
N ILE A 132 10.07 -14.83 -26.39
CA ILE A 132 9.30 -13.76 -27.03
C ILE A 132 8.85 -14.17 -28.44
N GLN A 133 9.51 -15.15 -29.08
CA GLN A 133 8.94 -15.82 -30.27
C GLN A 133 7.67 -16.62 -29.92
N GLU A 134 7.46 -16.89 -28.64
CA GLU A 134 6.18 -17.27 -28.06
C GLU A 134 5.65 -16.09 -27.22
N SER A 135 5.49 -14.90 -27.82
CA SER A 135 4.55 -13.92 -27.29
C SER A 135 3.16 -14.47 -27.50
N ILE A 136 2.82 -15.41 -26.62
CA ILE A 136 1.56 -16.10 -26.45
C ILE A 136 0.42 -15.09 -26.63
N PHE A 137 0.55 -13.83 -26.23
CA PHE A 137 -0.51 -12.81 -26.38
C PHE A 137 -0.89 -12.40 -27.81
N PHE A 138 -0.03 -12.50 -28.82
CA PHE A 138 -0.38 -12.18 -30.22
C PHE A 138 -0.92 -13.42 -30.95
N SER A 139 -0.27 -14.58 -30.78
CA SER A 139 -0.75 -15.85 -31.34
C SER A 139 -2.05 -16.34 -30.68
N ILE A 140 -2.20 -16.19 -29.36
CA ILE A 140 -3.46 -16.43 -28.66
C ILE A 140 -4.55 -15.47 -29.14
N LYS A 141 -4.25 -14.22 -29.51
CA LYS A 141 -5.30 -13.31 -30.03
C LYS A 141 -5.82 -13.75 -31.40
N VAL A 142 -4.97 -14.26 -32.27
CA VAL A 142 -5.40 -14.77 -33.59
C VAL A 142 -6.18 -16.08 -33.44
N GLU A 143 -5.79 -16.98 -32.54
CA GLU A 143 -6.54 -18.23 -32.29
C GLU A 143 -7.84 -18.03 -31.47
N ILE A 144 -7.85 -17.17 -30.45
CA ILE A 144 -9.05 -16.95 -29.61
C ILE A 144 -10.16 -16.25 -30.41
N PHE A 145 -9.81 -15.44 -31.41
CA PHE A 145 -10.78 -14.63 -32.15
C PHE A 145 -11.03 -15.08 -33.59
N SER A 146 -10.41 -16.16 -34.10
CA SER A 146 -10.65 -16.64 -35.48
C SER A 146 -12.14 -16.86 -35.76
N ASP A 147 -12.84 -17.58 -34.88
CA ASP A 147 -14.27 -17.83 -34.98
C ASP A 147 -15.13 -16.55 -34.83
N LEU A 148 -14.59 -15.55 -34.15
CA LEU A 148 -15.27 -14.28 -33.92
C LEU A 148 -15.12 -13.34 -35.12
N VAL A 149 -13.96 -13.33 -35.77
CA VAL A 149 -13.67 -12.51 -36.95
C VAL A 149 -14.65 -12.85 -38.08
N ASP A 150 -14.90 -14.13 -38.35
CA ASP A 150 -15.87 -14.57 -39.35
C ASP A 150 -17.30 -14.13 -39.02
N LYS A 151 -17.67 -14.14 -37.73
CA LYS A 151 -18.99 -13.68 -37.27
C LYS A 151 -19.13 -12.16 -37.38
N ILE A 152 -18.11 -11.41 -36.96
CA ILE A 152 -18.06 -9.95 -37.07
C ILE A 152 -18.21 -9.54 -38.53
N GLN A 153 -17.46 -10.19 -39.44
CA GLN A 153 -17.57 -9.94 -40.86
C GLN A 153 -19.01 -10.13 -41.35
N LYS A 154 -19.62 -11.30 -41.10
CA LYS A 154 -21.00 -11.57 -41.55
C LYS A 154 -22.01 -10.54 -41.02
N GLU A 155 -21.85 -10.08 -39.79
CA GLU A 155 -22.76 -9.10 -39.18
C GLU A 155 -22.56 -7.68 -39.72
N VAL A 156 -21.32 -7.22 -39.86
CA VAL A 156 -20.99 -5.91 -40.48
C VAL A 156 -21.52 -5.86 -41.91
N TRP A 157 -21.40 -6.95 -42.65
CA TRP A 157 -21.91 -7.07 -44.02
C TRP A 157 -23.42 -7.24 -44.11
N LYS A 158 -24.16 -7.35 -42.99
CA LYS A 158 -25.63 -7.33 -42.94
C LYS A 158 -26.19 -5.94 -42.59
N ASP A 159 -25.48 -5.20 -41.74
CA ASP A 159 -25.91 -3.89 -41.25
C ASP A 159 -26.09 -2.87 -42.38
N LYS A 160 -27.17 -2.08 -42.34
CA LYS A 160 -27.50 -1.10 -43.38
C LYS A 160 -26.51 0.06 -43.40
N GLU A 161 -26.06 0.52 -42.23
CA GLU A 161 -25.16 1.67 -42.12
C GLU A 161 -23.76 1.32 -42.62
N TYR A 162 -23.21 0.21 -42.13
CA TYR A 162 -21.86 -0.23 -42.54
C TYR A 162 -21.83 -0.74 -43.99
N LYS A 163 -22.92 -1.29 -44.53
CA LYS A 163 -23.01 -1.62 -45.97
C LYS A 163 -22.80 -0.42 -46.87
N GLU A 164 -23.33 0.75 -46.51
CA GLU A 164 -23.18 1.95 -47.33
C GLU A 164 -21.74 2.45 -47.29
N ILE A 165 -21.11 2.43 -46.11
CA ILE A 165 -19.69 2.73 -45.93
C ILE A 165 -18.81 1.77 -46.74
N LEU A 166 -19.12 0.47 -46.72
CA LEU A 166 -18.40 -0.53 -47.51
C LEU A 166 -18.51 -0.29 -49.03
N LYS A 167 -19.68 0.16 -49.53
CA LYS A 167 -19.86 0.50 -50.94
C LYS A 167 -19.09 1.75 -51.35
N GLN A 168 -19.05 2.76 -50.49
CA GLN A 168 -18.28 3.99 -50.72
C GLN A 168 -16.78 3.67 -50.80
N LEU A 169 -16.28 2.87 -49.86
CA LEU A 169 -14.89 2.39 -49.86
C LEU A 169 -14.57 1.53 -51.10
N ALA A 170 -15.51 0.69 -51.55
CA ALA A 170 -15.34 -0.11 -52.78
C ALA A 170 -15.32 0.73 -54.06
N ARG A 171 -15.93 1.92 -54.06
CA ARG A 171 -15.91 2.89 -55.17
C ARG A 171 -14.62 3.74 -55.18
N GLY A 172 -13.75 3.56 -54.19
CA GLY A 172 -12.51 4.35 -54.04
C GLY A 172 -12.73 5.72 -53.40
N GLU A 173 -13.90 5.97 -52.81
CA GLU A 173 -14.17 7.20 -52.06
C GLU A 173 -13.53 7.10 -50.67
N SER A 174 -12.75 8.12 -50.29
CA SER A 174 -12.15 8.20 -48.96
C SER A 174 -13.21 8.61 -47.95
N VAL A 175 -13.80 7.64 -47.24
CA VAL A 175 -14.66 7.90 -46.09
C VAL A 175 -13.78 8.24 -44.88
N THR A 176 -14.04 9.36 -44.22
CA THR A 176 -13.23 9.85 -43.10
C THR A 176 -13.10 8.81 -41.99
N ASP A 177 -11.87 8.52 -41.57
CA ASP A 177 -11.49 7.61 -40.49
C ASP A 177 -11.80 6.10 -40.69
N TYR A 178 -12.45 5.70 -41.79
CA TYR A 178 -12.76 4.30 -42.11
C TYR A 178 -11.82 3.73 -43.18
N SER A 179 -11.38 2.50 -42.99
CA SER A 179 -10.55 1.76 -43.94
C SER A 179 -11.02 0.31 -44.05
N LEU A 180 -10.75 -0.31 -45.20
CA LEU A 180 -11.04 -1.72 -45.44
C LEU A 180 -9.74 -2.51 -45.44
N GLU A 181 -9.66 -3.57 -44.63
CA GLU A 181 -8.53 -4.49 -44.68
C GLU A 181 -8.68 -5.44 -45.88
N PRO A 182 -7.76 -5.41 -46.87
CA PRO A 182 -7.97 -6.11 -48.14
C PRO A 182 -8.01 -7.64 -48.03
N GLN A 183 -7.26 -8.22 -47.07
CA GLN A 183 -7.11 -9.67 -46.93
C GLN A 183 -8.24 -10.28 -46.10
N ALA A 184 -8.61 -9.65 -44.98
CA ALA A 184 -9.64 -10.14 -44.08
C ALA A 184 -11.06 -9.61 -44.42
N LYS A 185 -11.19 -8.64 -45.33
CA LYS A 185 -12.46 -7.96 -45.68
C LYS A 185 -13.20 -7.43 -44.44
N LEU A 186 -12.43 -6.88 -43.49
CA LEU A 186 -12.92 -6.28 -42.27
C LEU A 186 -12.98 -4.75 -42.42
N LEU A 187 -13.99 -4.16 -41.79
CA LEU A 187 -14.10 -2.71 -41.68
C LEU A 187 -13.33 -2.23 -40.45
N LEU A 188 -12.45 -1.26 -40.65
CA LEU A 188 -11.62 -0.67 -39.61
C LEU A 188 -12.00 0.81 -39.42
N PHE A 189 -11.97 1.28 -38.17
CA PHE A 189 -12.12 2.68 -37.80
C PHE A 189 -10.90 3.13 -36.98
N LYS A 190 -10.04 3.96 -37.58
CA LYS A 190 -8.72 4.32 -37.02
C LYS A 190 -7.92 3.08 -36.59
N ASP A 191 -7.73 2.15 -37.52
CA ASP A 191 -7.00 0.87 -37.33
C ASP A 191 -7.60 -0.08 -36.28
N ARG A 192 -8.91 0.04 -35.98
CA ARG A 192 -9.62 -0.82 -35.02
C ARG A 192 -10.81 -1.51 -35.67
N MET A 193 -11.02 -2.78 -35.36
CA MET A 193 -12.12 -3.57 -35.91
C MET A 193 -13.48 -3.01 -35.47
N VAL A 194 -14.32 -2.70 -36.45
CA VAL A 194 -15.68 -2.20 -36.21
C VAL A 194 -16.58 -3.38 -35.85
N ILE A 195 -17.30 -3.24 -34.74
CA ILE A 195 -18.29 -4.20 -34.28
C ILE A 195 -19.67 -3.54 -34.36
N THR A 196 -20.65 -4.30 -34.85
CA THR A 196 -22.05 -3.86 -34.91
C THR A 196 -22.66 -3.75 -33.51
N SER A 197 -23.87 -3.21 -33.42
CA SER A 197 -24.64 -3.13 -32.16
C SER A 197 -25.16 -4.49 -31.66
N ASN A 198 -24.58 -5.61 -32.11
CA ASN A 198 -24.95 -6.95 -31.69
C ASN A 198 -24.38 -7.26 -30.29
N GLU A 199 -25.27 -7.37 -29.31
CA GLU A 199 -24.92 -7.58 -27.90
C GLU A 199 -24.14 -8.88 -27.66
N GLU A 200 -24.41 -9.95 -28.42
CA GLU A 200 -23.74 -11.25 -28.23
C GLU A 200 -22.23 -11.16 -28.54
N ILE A 201 -21.88 -10.45 -29.62
CA ILE A 201 -20.48 -10.27 -30.02
C ILE A 201 -19.75 -9.39 -29.01
N GLN A 202 -20.40 -8.31 -28.58
CA GLN A 202 -19.84 -7.39 -27.58
C GLN A 202 -19.61 -8.10 -26.23
N LEU A 203 -20.58 -8.91 -25.78
CA LEU A 203 -20.45 -9.71 -24.56
C LEU A 203 -19.35 -10.76 -24.66
N ASN A 204 -19.21 -11.43 -25.80
CA ASN A 204 -18.15 -12.43 -26.00
C ASN A 204 -16.75 -11.79 -25.90
N ILE A 205 -16.57 -10.60 -26.46
CA ILE A 205 -15.32 -9.84 -26.35
C ILE A 205 -15.06 -9.42 -24.91
N LEU A 206 -16.08 -8.91 -24.21
CA LEU A 206 -15.98 -8.55 -22.80
C LEU A 206 -15.56 -9.73 -21.92
N GLN A 207 -16.21 -10.89 -22.08
CA GLN A 207 -15.89 -12.12 -21.36
C GLN A 207 -14.45 -12.55 -21.61
N LYS A 208 -14.01 -12.57 -22.87
CA LYS A 208 -12.64 -12.96 -23.22
C LYS A 208 -11.58 -11.98 -22.69
N CYS A 209 -11.88 -10.68 -22.67
CA CYS A 209 -10.95 -9.66 -22.24
C CYS A 209 -10.96 -9.40 -20.72
N HIS A 210 -12.04 -9.74 -20.00
CA HIS A 210 -12.17 -9.50 -18.57
C HIS A 210 -12.15 -10.78 -17.73
N ASP A 211 -12.92 -11.80 -18.11
CA ASP A 211 -13.15 -13.02 -17.30
C ASP A 211 -12.15 -14.14 -17.59
N SER A 212 -11.35 -14.02 -18.66
CA SER A 212 -10.31 -14.99 -18.94
C SER A 212 -9.32 -15.05 -17.76
N PRO A 213 -8.96 -16.25 -17.26
CA PRO A 213 -7.96 -16.41 -16.20
C PRO A 213 -6.63 -15.73 -16.52
N LEU A 214 -6.27 -15.66 -17.82
CA LEU A 214 -5.06 -14.98 -18.30
C LEU A 214 -5.17 -13.45 -18.28
N ALA A 215 -6.39 -12.90 -18.35
CA ALA A 215 -6.62 -11.46 -18.30
C ALA A 215 -6.57 -10.92 -16.86
N GLY A 216 -6.96 -11.75 -15.88
CA GLY A 216 -6.84 -11.44 -14.46
C GLY A 216 -7.78 -10.34 -13.96
N HIS A 217 -9.02 -10.29 -14.48
CA HIS A 217 -10.06 -9.34 -14.04
C HIS A 217 -9.58 -7.87 -13.94
N PRO A 218 -9.11 -7.27 -15.04
CA PRO A 218 -8.61 -5.91 -15.05
C PRO A 218 -9.68 -4.90 -14.61
N CYS A 219 -9.25 -3.80 -13.97
CA CYS A 219 -10.14 -2.71 -13.58
C CYS A 219 -10.74 -2.01 -14.81
N GLN A 220 -11.84 -1.26 -14.62
CA GLN A 220 -12.59 -0.59 -15.69
C GLN A 220 -11.70 0.15 -16.70
N GLU A 221 -10.75 0.96 -16.23
CA GLU A 221 -9.84 1.71 -17.11
C GLU A 221 -8.90 0.80 -17.91
N LYS A 222 -8.37 -0.25 -17.28
CA LYS A 222 -7.49 -1.23 -17.95
C LYS A 222 -8.26 -2.02 -18.99
N THR A 223 -9.45 -2.53 -18.66
CA THR A 223 -10.33 -3.24 -19.59
C THR A 223 -10.69 -2.38 -20.79
N LEU A 224 -11.02 -1.10 -20.55
CA LEU A 224 -11.33 -0.15 -21.60
C LEU A 224 -10.14 0.11 -22.52
N LYS A 225 -8.92 0.26 -21.98
CA LYS A 225 -7.69 0.39 -22.79
C LYS A 225 -7.39 -0.87 -23.60
N LEU A 226 -7.60 -2.05 -23.03
CA LEU A 226 -7.36 -3.34 -23.70
C LEU A 226 -8.28 -3.51 -24.91
N ILE A 227 -9.57 -3.22 -24.74
CA ILE A 227 -10.56 -3.39 -25.81
C ILE A 227 -10.42 -2.29 -26.87
N LYS A 228 -10.21 -1.03 -26.46
CA LYS A 228 -10.04 0.10 -27.40
C LYS A 228 -8.83 -0.02 -28.33
N ARG A 229 -7.88 -0.89 -28.02
CA ARG A 229 -6.70 -1.10 -28.85
C ARG A 229 -7.05 -1.80 -30.16
N ASP A 230 -7.98 -2.75 -30.11
CA ASP A 230 -8.24 -3.65 -31.23
C ASP A 230 -9.67 -3.51 -31.78
N PHE A 231 -10.61 -2.98 -30.99
CA PHE A 231 -12.05 -2.95 -31.31
C PHE A 231 -12.69 -1.57 -31.14
N TYR A 232 -13.77 -1.34 -31.90
CA TYR A 232 -14.58 -0.13 -31.84
C TYR A 232 -16.08 -0.41 -32.06
N TRP A 233 -16.93 0.16 -31.20
CA TRP A 233 -18.38 0.26 -31.42
C TRP A 233 -18.95 1.48 -30.67
N SER A 234 -20.16 1.90 -31.07
CA SER A 234 -20.85 3.01 -30.41
C SER A 234 -21.25 2.65 -28.98
N GLY A 235 -20.98 3.54 -28.01
CA GLY A 235 -21.34 3.30 -26.60
C GLY A 235 -20.41 2.35 -25.83
N MET A 236 -19.30 1.88 -26.41
CA MET A 236 -18.44 0.87 -25.78
C MET A 236 -17.96 1.21 -24.37
N ASN A 237 -17.70 2.50 -24.07
CA ASN A 237 -17.18 2.92 -22.77
C ASN A 237 -18.17 2.62 -21.64
N GLN A 238 -19.46 2.87 -21.89
CA GLN A 238 -20.51 2.70 -20.90
C GLN A 238 -20.75 1.21 -20.67
N LEU A 239 -20.89 0.46 -21.76
CA LEU A 239 -21.07 -1.00 -21.71
C LEU A 239 -19.92 -1.72 -20.98
N ILE A 240 -18.66 -1.34 -21.23
CA ILE A 240 -17.50 -1.90 -20.51
C ILE A 240 -17.54 -1.56 -19.01
N LYS A 241 -17.89 -0.31 -18.66
CA LYS A 241 -17.98 0.11 -17.26
C LYS A 241 -19.06 -0.67 -16.51
N ASP A 242 -20.23 -0.80 -17.13
CA ASP A 242 -21.38 -1.49 -16.57
C ASP A 242 -21.07 -2.99 -16.39
N TYR A 243 -20.43 -3.61 -17.38
CA TYR A 243 -19.98 -5.01 -17.31
C TYR A 243 -19.00 -5.27 -16.16
N VAL A 244 -17.93 -4.47 -16.06
CA VAL A 244 -16.93 -4.64 -15.00
C VAL A 244 -17.54 -4.32 -13.62
N SER A 245 -18.52 -3.42 -13.56
CA SER A 245 -19.23 -3.10 -12.30
C SER A 245 -20.15 -4.22 -11.82
N SER A 246 -20.73 -4.99 -12.74
CA SER A 246 -21.60 -6.13 -12.42
C SER A 246 -20.82 -7.43 -12.17
N CYS A 247 -19.51 -7.46 -12.42
CA CYS A 247 -18.66 -8.60 -12.15
C CYS A 247 -18.59 -8.93 -10.64
N GLN A 248 -19.15 -10.07 -10.25
CA GLN A 248 -19.19 -10.50 -8.85
C GLN A 248 -17.80 -10.76 -8.26
N GLN A 249 -16.88 -11.32 -9.04
CA GLN A 249 -15.51 -11.59 -8.57
C GLN A 249 -14.76 -10.29 -8.26
N CYS A 250 -14.86 -9.31 -9.17
CA CYS A 250 -14.32 -7.97 -8.94
C CYS A 250 -14.95 -7.32 -7.70
N SER A 251 -16.28 -7.35 -7.58
CA SER A 251 -16.99 -6.70 -6.47
C SER A 251 -16.59 -7.27 -5.10
N ARG A 252 -16.46 -8.60 -4.99
CA ARG A 252 -16.06 -9.27 -3.74
C ARG A 252 -14.62 -9.01 -3.34
N ASN A 253 -13.71 -8.93 -4.32
CA ASN A 253 -12.27 -8.80 -4.07
C ASN A 253 -11.80 -7.35 -4.06
N LYS A 254 -12.66 -6.39 -4.39
CA LYS A 254 -12.30 -4.98 -4.45
C LYS A 254 -12.07 -4.43 -3.05
N ILE A 255 -10.82 -4.15 -2.73
CA ILE A 255 -10.45 -3.39 -1.54
C ILE A 255 -10.98 -1.96 -1.71
N ILE A 256 -11.90 -1.56 -0.83
CA ILE A 256 -12.50 -0.22 -0.89
C ILE A 256 -11.54 0.79 -0.24
N HIS A 257 -10.72 1.45 -1.06
CA HIS A 257 -9.86 2.55 -0.63
C HIS A 257 -10.63 3.87 -0.49
N HIS A 258 -11.69 3.91 0.32
CA HIS A 258 -12.29 5.19 0.72
C HIS A 258 -11.78 5.59 2.09
N LYS A 259 -11.49 6.88 2.29
CA LYS A 259 -11.36 7.45 3.64
C LYS A 259 -12.70 7.24 4.36
N LYS A 260 -12.69 6.75 5.61
CA LYS A 260 -13.88 6.71 6.46
C LYS A 260 -14.51 8.13 6.46
N PHE A 261 -15.77 8.24 6.02
CA PHE A 261 -16.47 9.51 5.80
C PHE A 261 -16.87 10.25 7.10
N VAL A 262 -16.46 9.76 8.26
CA VAL A 262 -16.93 10.26 9.56
C VAL A 262 -15.73 10.63 10.42
N LEU A 263 -15.77 11.85 10.95
CA LEU A 263 -14.85 12.29 12.00
C LEU A 263 -15.03 11.38 13.22
N LEU A 264 -13.93 10.85 13.76
CA LEU A 264 -13.96 10.11 15.01
C LEU A 264 -14.63 11.00 16.06
N LYS A 265 -15.75 10.53 16.64
CA LYS A 265 -16.39 11.23 17.74
C LYS A 265 -15.61 10.89 19.01
N PRO A 266 -14.84 11.83 19.59
CA PRO A 266 -14.12 11.54 20.81
C PRO A 266 -15.12 11.24 21.93
N LEU A 267 -14.76 10.29 22.80
CA LEU A 267 -15.48 10.09 24.05
C LEU A 267 -15.45 11.38 24.88
N GLN A 268 -16.51 11.63 25.65
CA GLN A 268 -16.57 12.81 26.51
C GLN A 268 -15.38 12.84 27.48
N VAL A 269 -14.85 14.04 27.71
CA VAL A 269 -13.74 14.27 28.64
C VAL A 269 -14.28 14.06 30.06
N PRO A 270 -13.62 13.25 30.91
CA PRO A 270 -14.07 12.99 32.26
C PRO A 270 -14.05 14.27 33.12
N SER A 271 -14.94 14.36 34.11
CA SER A 271 -15.10 15.54 34.97
C SER A 271 -14.03 15.66 36.06
N GLY A 272 -13.33 14.57 36.40
CA GLY A 272 -12.28 14.59 37.39
C GLY A 272 -11.34 13.37 37.32
N PRO A 273 -10.23 13.40 38.08
CA PRO A 273 -9.31 12.27 38.16
C PRO A 273 -10.01 10.99 38.60
N TRP A 274 -9.67 9.86 37.97
CA TRP A 274 -10.20 8.53 38.28
C TRP A 274 -11.73 8.39 38.13
N SER A 275 -12.41 9.38 37.54
CA SER A 275 -13.85 9.33 37.33
C SER A 275 -14.21 8.46 36.12
N SER A 276 -13.31 8.29 35.16
CA SER A 276 -13.52 7.46 33.97
C SER A 276 -12.26 6.67 33.66
N LEU A 277 -12.37 5.35 33.68
CA LEU A 277 -11.26 4.44 33.46
C LEU A 277 -11.34 3.82 32.07
N SER A 278 -10.20 3.46 31.50
CA SER A 278 -10.10 2.48 30.43
C SER A 278 -9.39 1.23 30.95
N MET A 279 -9.91 0.05 30.62
CA MET A 279 -9.41 -1.23 31.08
C MET A 279 -9.21 -2.19 29.90
N ASP A 280 -8.03 -2.79 29.84
CA ASP A 280 -7.68 -3.74 28.78
C ASP A 280 -6.75 -4.86 29.30
N PHE A 281 -6.71 -5.99 28.61
CA PHE A 281 -5.83 -7.11 28.91
C PHE A 281 -4.76 -7.30 27.83
N ILE A 282 -3.49 -7.22 28.24
CA ILE A 282 -2.40 -7.76 27.44
C ILE A 282 -2.28 -9.24 27.78
N THR A 283 -2.51 -10.11 26.80
CA THR A 283 -2.47 -11.57 26.98
C THR A 283 -1.36 -12.20 26.13
N GLN A 284 -1.10 -13.49 26.35
CA GLN A 284 -0.09 -14.28 25.60
C GLN A 284 1.35 -13.80 25.82
N LEU A 285 1.64 -13.30 27.01
CA LEU A 285 3.00 -12.91 27.38
C LEU A 285 3.83 -14.13 27.81
N PRO A 286 5.16 -14.07 27.68
CA PRO A 286 6.04 -15.09 28.26
C PRO A 286 5.79 -15.23 29.76
N LEU A 287 5.79 -16.48 30.25
CA LEU A 287 5.54 -16.76 31.66
C LEU A 287 6.62 -16.09 32.53
N SER A 288 6.20 -15.20 33.42
CA SER A 288 7.08 -14.52 34.37
C SER A 288 6.48 -14.59 35.76
N ASN A 289 7.19 -15.21 36.70
CA ASN A 289 6.71 -15.44 38.07
C ASN A 289 5.28 -16.01 38.14
N HIS A 290 4.96 -16.96 37.25
CA HIS A 290 3.66 -17.63 37.11
C HIS A 290 2.52 -16.81 36.49
N PHE A 291 2.78 -15.58 36.02
CA PHE A 291 1.82 -14.75 35.31
C PHE A 291 2.09 -14.78 33.80
N ASP A 292 1.02 -14.76 32.99
CA ASP A 292 1.07 -14.79 31.52
C ASP A 292 0.27 -13.66 30.85
N SER A 293 -0.33 -12.78 31.66
CA SER A 293 -1.21 -11.70 31.23
C SER A 293 -1.03 -10.47 32.15
N ILE A 294 -1.41 -9.30 31.67
CA ILE A 294 -1.40 -8.05 32.45
C ILE A 294 -2.74 -7.36 32.25
N LEU A 295 -3.39 -6.99 33.35
CA LEU A 295 -4.52 -6.06 33.34
C LEU A 295 -3.96 -4.64 33.37
N VAL A 296 -4.31 -3.86 32.35
CA VAL A 296 -3.98 -2.44 32.23
C VAL A 296 -5.20 -1.64 32.64
N VAL A 297 -5.04 -0.76 33.62
CA VAL A 297 -6.08 0.20 34.03
C VAL A 297 -5.53 1.60 33.88
N MET A 298 -6.20 2.43 33.09
CA MET A 298 -5.79 3.81 32.82
C MET A 298 -6.87 4.79 33.27
N ASP A 299 -6.47 5.88 33.93
CA ASP A 299 -7.31 7.06 34.09
C ASP A 299 -7.37 7.87 32.79
N ARG A 300 -8.56 8.02 32.21
CA ARG A 300 -8.73 8.69 30.91
C ARG A 300 -8.42 10.19 30.97
N LEU A 301 -8.45 10.82 32.15
CA LEU A 301 -8.15 12.26 32.30
C LEU A 301 -6.64 12.51 32.47
N LEU A 302 -6.03 11.92 33.50
CA LEU A 302 -4.64 12.14 33.88
C LEU A 302 -3.64 11.29 33.08
N LYS A 303 -4.11 10.26 32.36
CA LYS A 303 -3.25 9.25 31.71
C LYS A 303 -2.36 8.49 32.68
N MET A 304 -2.78 8.38 33.95
CA MET A 304 -2.10 7.51 34.90
C MET A 304 -2.48 6.06 34.64
N GLU A 305 -1.48 5.18 34.69
CA GLU A 305 -1.63 3.76 34.35
C GLU A 305 -1.29 2.88 35.57
N ILE A 306 -2.04 1.79 35.71
CA ILE A 306 -1.78 0.72 36.67
C ILE A 306 -1.66 -0.57 35.88
N PHE A 307 -0.49 -1.21 35.99
CA PHE A 307 -0.23 -2.53 35.44
C PHE A 307 -0.32 -3.57 36.55
N ILE A 308 -1.21 -4.55 36.37
CA ILE A 308 -1.44 -5.59 37.36
C ILE A 308 -1.16 -6.94 36.69
N PRO A 309 -0.16 -7.71 37.14
CA PRO A 309 0.11 -9.03 36.57
C PRO A 309 -1.04 -9.99 36.90
N THR A 310 -1.52 -10.72 35.89
CA THR A 310 -2.62 -11.68 35.99
C THR A 310 -2.34 -12.92 35.13
N TYR A 311 -3.32 -13.82 35.04
CA TYR A 311 -3.28 -14.99 34.18
C TYR A 311 -4.46 -14.98 33.21
N ARG A 312 -4.29 -15.63 32.06
CA ARG A 312 -5.27 -15.70 30.98
C ARG A 312 -6.57 -16.37 31.41
N THR A 313 -6.50 -17.28 32.38
CA THR A 313 -7.65 -18.03 32.91
C THR A 313 -8.31 -17.34 34.11
N ILE A 314 -8.06 -16.05 34.32
CA ILE A 314 -8.68 -15.29 35.42
C ILE A 314 -10.19 -15.32 35.32
N THR A 315 -10.85 -15.49 36.46
CA THR A 315 -12.30 -15.45 36.58
C THR A 315 -12.80 -14.03 36.80
N SER A 316 -14.08 -13.77 36.51
CA SER A 316 -14.70 -12.47 36.76
C SER A 316 -14.68 -12.06 38.25
N LEU A 317 -14.67 -13.04 39.16
CA LEU A 317 -14.57 -12.80 40.60
C LEU A 317 -13.18 -12.31 40.99
N GLU A 318 -12.14 -12.95 40.46
CA GLU A 318 -10.75 -12.55 40.69
C GLU A 318 -10.47 -11.18 40.05
N LEU A 319 -11.03 -10.91 38.87
CA LEU A 319 -11.00 -9.56 38.27
C LEU A 319 -11.57 -8.50 39.21
N ALA A 320 -12.71 -8.78 39.86
CA ALA A 320 -13.29 -7.86 40.84
C ALA A 320 -12.41 -7.68 42.08
N GLN A 321 -11.79 -8.76 42.59
CA GLN A 321 -10.86 -8.65 43.71
C GLN A 321 -9.64 -7.80 43.37
N ILE A 322 -9.06 -7.99 42.19
CA ILE A 322 -7.94 -7.20 41.68
C ILE A 322 -8.37 -5.74 41.53
N PHE A 323 -9.52 -5.48 40.92
CA PHE A 323 -10.04 -4.13 40.73
C PHE A 323 -10.25 -3.42 42.07
N ILE A 324 -10.86 -4.09 43.05
CA ILE A 324 -11.09 -3.51 44.38
C ILE A 324 -9.75 -3.25 45.08
N GLY A 325 -8.83 -4.22 45.04
CA GLY A 325 -7.56 -4.16 45.76
C GLY A 325 -6.57 -3.15 45.20
N HIS A 326 -6.56 -2.93 43.88
CA HIS A 326 -5.55 -2.10 43.21
C HIS A 326 -6.07 -0.75 42.71
N VAL A 327 -7.36 -0.66 42.38
CA VAL A 327 -7.97 0.57 41.82
C VAL A 327 -8.83 1.24 42.89
N PHE A 328 -9.89 0.57 43.35
CA PHE A 328 -10.86 1.18 44.27
C PHE A 328 -10.20 1.58 45.59
N SER A 329 -9.39 0.71 46.19
CA SER A 329 -8.72 0.97 47.47
C SER A 329 -7.85 2.24 47.47
N LYS A 330 -7.28 2.61 46.31
CA LYS A 330 -6.33 3.72 46.17
C LYS A 330 -6.97 4.99 45.65
N HIS A 331 -7.93 4.85 44.74
CA HIS A 331 -8.43 5.96 43.92
C HIS A 331 -9.94 6.20 44.06
N GLY A 332 -10.66 5.33 44.76
CA GLY A 332 -12.11 5.42 44.90
C GLY A 332 -12.86 4.74 43.76
N LEU A 333 -14.20 4.86 43.78
CA LEU A 333 -15.07 4.29 42.76
C LEU A 333 -15.12 5.21 41.53
N PRO A 334 -14.87 4.68 40.32
CA PRO A 334 -15.08 5.44 39.11
C PRO A 334 -16.58 5.63 38.81
N VAL A 335 -16.89 6.62 37.98
CA VAL A 335 -18.25 6.82 37.45
C VAL A 335 -18.45 5.95 36.20
N SER A 336 -17.44 5.83 35.35
CA SER A 336 -17.50 5.02 34.15
C SER A 336 -16.23 4.19 33.89
N ILE A 337 -16.41 3.05 33.22
CA ILE A 337 -15.34 2.17 32.77
C ILE A 337 -15.56 1.90 31.28
N VAL A 338 -14.55 2.20 30.47
CA VAL A 338 -14.46 1.84 29.06
C VAL A 338 -13.63 0.56 28.95
N SER A 339 -14.11 -0.43 28.20
CA SER A 339 -13.38 -1.68 27.97
C SER A 339 -13.76 -2.29 26.63
N ASP A 340 -13.02 -3.29 26.19
CA ASP A 340 -13.42 -4.10 25.05
C ASP A 340 -14.64 -5.00 25.37
N ARG A 341 -15.05 -5.82 24.39
CA ARG A 341 -16.12 -6.81 24.59
C ARG A 341 -15.58 -8.16 25.06
N GLY A 342 -14.45 -8.17 25.75
CA GLY A 342 -13.85 -9.36 26.31
C GLY A 342 -14.83 -10.11 27.23
N PRO A 343 -14.77 -11.45 27.27
CA PRO A 343 -15.75 -12.27 27.99
C PRO A 343 -15.80 -11.96 29.50
N LEU A 344 -14.72 -11.45 30.07
CA LEU A 344 -14.65 -11.06 31.49
C LEU A 344 -15.40 -9.75 31.76
N PHE A 345 -15.25 -8.74 30.90
CA PHE A 345 -15.93 -7.45 31.05
C PHE A 345 -17.42 -7.52 30.68
N VAL A 346 -17.83 -8.51 29.90
CA VAL A 346 -19.25 -8.77 29.56
C VAL A 346 -19.87 -9.85 30.47
N SER A 347 -19.11 -10.40 31.41
CA SER A 347 -19.63 -11.44 32.31
C SER A 347 -20.77 -10.92 33.18
N SER A 348 -21.77 -11.78 33.41
CA SER A 348 -22.94 -11.42 34.25
C SER A 348 -22.52 -10.96 35.65
N PHE A 349 -21.48 -11.56 36.21
CA PHE A 349 -20.92 -11.16 37.49
C PHE A 349 -20.36 -9.73 37.46
N TRP A 350 -19.51 -9.40 36.48
CA TRP A 350 -18.91 -8.07 36.36
C TRP A 350 -19.95 -6.97 36.10
N THR A 351 -20.91 -7.24 35.21
CA THR A 351 -22.02 -6.32 34.93
C THR A 351 -22.86 -6.08 36.19
N ASN A 352 -23.22 -7.14 36.93
CA ASN A 352 -23.98 -7.00 38.17
C ASN A 352 -23.22 -6.22 39.25
N LEU A 353 -21.90 -6.47 39.39
CA LEU A 353 -21.06 -5.74 40.33
C LEU A 353 -21.04 -4.24 40.00
N CYS A 354 -20.78 -3.88 38.74
CA CYS A 354 -20.76 -2.48 38.32
C CYS A 354 -22.15 -1.82 38.49
N GLN A 355 -23.24 -2.54 38.22
CA GLN A 355 -24.59 -2.04 38.42
C GLN A 355 -24.88 -1.75 39.91
N GLN A 356 -24.46 -2.63 40.82
CA GLN A 356 -24.61 -2.41 42.27
C GLN A 356 -23.77 -1.23 42.75
N LEU A 357 -22.58 -1.05 42.19
CA LEU A 357 -21.68 0.07 42.48
C LEU A 357 -22.04 1.36 41.71
N LYS A 358 -23.09 1.33 40.88
CA LYS A 358 -23.55 2.44 40.02
C LYS A 358 -22.47 2.96 39.05
N ILE A 359 -21.62 2.05 38.56
CA ILE A 359 -20.60 2.33 37.55
C ILE A 359 -21.19 2.07 36.17
N SER A 360 -21.07 3.02 35.24
CA SER A 360 -21.48 2.81 33.85
C SER A 360 -20.37 2.10 33.05
N ILE A 361 -20.71 0.99 32.39
CA ILE A 361 -19.77 0.27 31.52
C ILE A 361 -20.05 0.64 30.06
N ASP A 362 -19.03 1.15 29.38
CA ASP A 362 -19.05 1.47 27.95
C ASP A 362 -18.16 0.49 27.18
N HIS A 363 -18.74 -0.37 26.35
CA HIS A 363 -17.96 -1.32 25.56
C HIS A 363 -17.60 -0.77 24.17
N SER A 364 -16.36 -1.00 23.73
CA SER A 364 -15.96 -0.70 22.35
C SER A 364 -16.76 -1.53 21.33
N THR A 365 -16.86 -1.04 20.09
CA THR A 365 -17.51 -1.78 18.99
C THR A 365 -16.62 -2.93 18.53
N ALA A 366 -17.22 -4.08 18.21
CA ALA A 366 -16.48 -5.25 17.75
C ALA A 366 -15.63 -4.91 16.50
N PHE A 367 -14.36 -5.32 16.50
CA PHE A 367 -13.38 -5.07 15.42
C PHE A 367 -13.07 -3.59 15.13
N HIS A 368 -13.31 -2.69 16.10
CA HIS A 368 -12.94 -1.27 16.02
C HIS A 368 -12.11 -0.85 17.25
N PRO A 369 -10.83 -1.24 17.32
CA PRO A 369 -9.94 -0.94 18.45
C PRO A 369 -9.73 0.58 18.64
N GLU A 370 -9.97 1.37 17.59
CA GLU A 370 -9.97 2.84 17.61
C GLU A 370 -10.83 3.48 18.73
N THR A 371 -11.86 2.79 19.23
CA THR A 371 -12.73 3.31 20.32
C THR A 371 -12.00 3.29 21.68
N ASP A 372 -11.06 2.37 21.85
CA ASP A 372 -10.23 2.24 23.06
C ASP A 372 -8.75 2.51 22.75
N GLY A 373 -8.49 3.43 21.82
CA GLY A 373 -7.13 3.71 21.35
C GLY A 373 -6.18 4.25 22.42
N GLN A 374 -6.65 4.56 23.64
CA GLN A 374 -5.78 5.04 24.72
C GLN A 374 -5.03 3.90 25.40
N THR A 375 -5.71 2.82 25.78
CA THR A 375 -5.07 1.58 26.27
C THR A 375 -4.30 0.88 25.16
N GLU A 376 -4.85 0.81 23.94
CA GLU A 376 -4.12 0.22 22.80
C GLU A 376 -2.79 0.94 22.54
N ARG A 377 -2.76 2.27 22.63
CA ARG A 377 -1.52 3.05 22.46
C ARG A 377 -0.51 2.76 23.56
N VAL A 378 -0.95 2.52 24.79
CA VAL A 378 -0.07 2.18 25.92
C VAL A 378 0.44 0.75 25.82
N ASN A 379 -0.40 -0.19 25.38
CA ASN A 379 0.02 -1.56 25.12
C ASN A 379 1.11 -1.64 24.03
N GLN A 380 1.14 -0.70 23.08
CA GLN A 380 2.21 -0.61 22.07
C GLN A 380 3.54 -0.04 22.61
N ILE A 381 3.51 0.65 23.76
CA ILE A 381 4.69 1.28 24.37
C ILE A 381 5.37 0.29 25.33
N LEU A 382 4.59 -0.59 25.96
CA LEU A 382 5.05 -1.73 26.75
C LEU A 382 5.64 -2.81 25.85
#